data_AF-A0A2P6MPD6-F1
#
_entry.id   AF-A0A2P6MPD6-F1
#
_cell.length_a   1.000
_cell.length_b   1.000
_cell.length_c   1.000
_cell.angle_alpha   90.00
_cell.angle_beta   90.00
_cell.angle_gamma   90.00
#
_symmetry.space_group_name_H-M   'P 1'
#
loop_
_entity.id
_entity.type
_entity.pdbx_description
1 polymer ?
#
loop_
_entity_poly.entity_id
_entity_poly.type
_entity_poly.pdbx_seq_one_letter_code
_entity_poly.pdbx_strand_id
1 'polypeptide(L)'
;MSSVEDTALCYLVLQYLREQGYECAAHEMEKAWGRYFDIEHLHTRIRKGDWREVISYLKPFVRWREGPEDRKVCFEVGRQRFLEAASRGDKKEACLVLLTDLQELRNTNIKFYQDFYQASQLEDIRDYAMSKNYPGHNQARESLIASITPSLQSILGDKIVFPSISQSGLHVLMKKKSGRTLDIDTEEDVDDVNYIDTALLFMIMDFLKSIGFDQSLHRLESESGIYFDSEYVRENLELGEWDKVMTYVRSFIEWNASKDGDFILFELGRQRLIEAFVRNDRREASRILMQDLSGLQTSSEKHYVELTRVIQLDNLSLWSPLRGYTSHEQVRGDVYRRMEGTLKKALGAKTERVEIAPNALRLIVRG
;
A
#
# COMPACT_ATOMS: atom_id res chain seq x y z
N MET A 1 18.11 -11.39 13.53
CA MET A 1 19.14 -10.32 13.60
C MET A 1 19.91 -10.39 12.30
N SER A 2 19.79 -9.39 11.43
CA SER A 2 20.47 -9.41 10.13
C SER A 2 21.98 -9.28 10.33
N SER A 3 22.76 -9.99 9.53
CA SER A 3 24.22 -9.86 9.54
C SER A 3 24.63 -8.45 9.05
N VAL A 4 25.87 -8.03 9.32
CA VAL A 4 26.44 -6.79 8.74
C VAL A 4 26.36 -6.83 7.21
N GLU A 5 26.53 -8.01 6.62
CA GLU A 5 26.41 -8.24 5.18
C GLU A 5 24.99 -7.99 4.66
N ASP A 6 23.96 -8.45 5.37
CA ASP A 6 22.57 -8.19 4.99
C ASP A 6 22.24 -6.68 5.07
N THR A 7 22.94 -5.91 5.91
CA THR A 7 22.74 -4.45 6.03
C THR A 7 23.23 -3.73 4.77
N ALA A 8 24.44 -4.05 4.30
CA ALA A 8 24.96 -3.50 3.05
C ALA A 8 24.09 -3.89 1.86
N LEU A 9 23.64 -5.15 1.83
CA LEU A 9 22.76 -5.65 0.78
C LEU A 9 21.38 -4.97 0.80
N CYS A 10 20.82 -4.70 1.99
CA CYS A 10 19.57 -3.94 2.10
C CYS A 10 19.70 -2.54 1.49
N TYR A 11 20.79 -1.81 1.76
CA TYR A 11 20.99 -0.51 1.13
C TYR A 11 21.15 -0.60 -0.39
N LEU A 12 21.87 -1.61 -0.90
CA LEU A 12 22.01 -1.83 -2.34
C LEU A 12 20.67 -2.12 -3.02
N VAL A 13 19.86 -3.01 -2.43
CA VAL A 13 18.52 -3.33 -2.93
C VAL A 13 17.62 -2.10 -2.88
N LEU A 14 17.61 -1.38 -1.75
CA LEU A 14 16.81 -0.17 -1.59
C LEU A 14 17.21 0.91 -2.60
N GLN A 15 18.51 1.07 -2.87
CA GLN A 15 19.00 1.95 -3.93
C GLN A 15 18.48 1.53 -5.31
N TYR A 16 18.60 0.25 -5.65
CA TYR A 16 18.10 -0.28 -6.92
C TYR A 16 16.60 -0.01 -7.09
N LEU A 17 15.79 -0.28 -6.07
CA LEU A 17 14.35 -0.04 -6.11
C LEU A 17 14.02 1.42 -6.43
N ARG A 18 14.74 2.37 -5.80
CA ARG A 18 14.58 3.81 -6.06
C ARG A 18 15.06 4.22 -7.45
N GLU A 19 16.20 3.71 -7.90
CA GLU A 19 16.75 3.99 -9.24
C GLU A 19 15.81 3.52 -10.36
N GLN A 20 15.10 2.39 -10.15
CA GLN A 20 14.14 1.83 -11.10
C GLN A 20 12.71 2.38 -10.93
N GLY A 21 12.46 3.24 -9.93
CA GLY A 21 11.14 3.81 -9.67
C GLY A 21 10.13 2.87 -9.00
N TYR A 22 10.59 1.78 -8.37
CA TYR A 22 9.79 0.88 -7.54
C TYR A 22 9.58 1.46 -6.12
N GLU A 23 8.94 2.63 -6.08
CA GLU A 23 8.81 3.44 -4.86
C GLU A 23 7.97 2.75 -3.78
N CYS A 24 6.90 2.04 -4.13
CA CYS A 24 6.10 1.34 -3.13
C CYS A 24 6.89 0.18 -2.51
N ALA A 25 7.64 -0.57 -3.32
CA ALA A 25 8.52 -1.62 -2.83
C ALA A 25 9.61 -1.07 -1.91
N ALA A 26 10.23 0.06 -2.30
CA ALA A 26 11.22 0.76 -1.50
C ALA A 26 10.66 1.20 -0.14
N HIS A 27 9.52 1.89 -0.11
CA HIS A 27 8.94 2.37 1.16
C HIS A 27 8.38 1.26 2.06
N GLU A 28 7.84 0.17 1.50
CA GLU A 28 7.52 -1.02 2.31
C GLU A 28 8.79 -1.64 2.91
N MET A 29 9.89 -1.66 2.15
CA MET A 29 11.18 -2.17 2.64
C MET A 29 11.74 -1.29 3.75
N GLU A 30 11.64 0.02 3.63
CA GLU A 30 12.01 0.97 4.67
C GLU A 30 11.24 0.72 5.96
N LYS A 31 9.91 0.56 5.87
CA LYS A 31 9.04 0.26 7.02
C LYS A 31 9.41 -1.07 7.70
N ALA A 32 9.64 -2.12 6.91
CA ALA A 32 10.01 -3.44 7.44
C ALA A 32 11.41 -3.44 8.07
N TRP A 33 12.34 -2.69 7.51
CA TRP A 33 13.74 -2.69 7.91
C TRP A 33 14.05 -1.73 9.08
N GLY A 34 13.43 -0.56 9.11
CA GLY A 34 13.53 0.41 10.21
C GLY A 34 14.91 1.08 10.39
N ARG A 35 15.81 0.96 9.40
CA ARG A 35 17.17 1.54 9.43
C ARG A 35 17.38 2.74 8.51
N TYR A 36 16.50 2.97 7.54
CA TYR A 36 16.49 4.18 6.73
C TYR A 36 15.08 4.76 6.69
N PHE A 37 14.98 6.08 6.75
CA PHE A 37 13.73 6.83 6.72
C PHE A 37 13.80 7.90 5.63
N ASP A 38 12.97 7.77 4.60
CA ASP A 38 12.81 8.77 3.56
C ASP A 38 11.91 9.91 4.07
N ILE A 39 12.55 10.99 4.50
CA ILE A 39 11.84 12.17 5.01
C ILE A 39 11.05 12.90 3.91
N GLU A 40 11.52 12.82 2.65
CA GLU A 40 10.84 13.47 1.53
C GLU A 40 9.59 12.71 1.10
N HIS A 41 9.58 11.38 1.19
CA HIS A 41 8.35 10.59 1.06
C HIS A 41 7.33 11.00 2.11
N LEU A 42 7.72 11.07 3.40
CA LEU A 42 6.82 11.53 4.46
C LEU A 42 6.25 12.92 4.13
N HIS A 43 7.10 13.88 3.78
CA HIS A 43 6.66 15.23 3.44
C HIS A 43 5.68 15.23 2.26
N THR A 44 5.97 14.44 1.22
CA THR A 44 5.10 14.29 0.05
C THR A 44 3.73 13.71 0.43
N ARG A 45 3.68 12.71 1.31
CA ARG A 45 2.41 12.12 1.79
C ARG A 45 1.61 13.08 2.65
N ILE A 46 2.28 13.87 3.51
CA ILE A 46 1.64 14.94 4.27
C ILE A 46 1.03 15.99 3.34
N ARG A 47 1.78 16.48 2.33
CA ARG A 47 1.29 17.46 1.34
C ARG A 47 0.06 16.97 0.60
N LYS A 48 0.04 15.69 0.21
CA LYS A 48 -1.09 15.03 -0.45
C LYS A 48 -2.28 14.82 0.50
N GLY A 49 -2.06 14.81 1.82
CA GLY A 49 -3.08 14.48 2.81
C GLY A 49 -3.38 12.98 2.89
N ASP A 50 -2.40 12.15 2.48
CA ASP A 50 -2.50 10.69 2.53
C ASP A 50 -2.21 10.20 3.96
N TRP A 51 -3.14 10.51 4.87
CA TRP A 51 -2.98 10.31 6.30
C TRP A 51 -2.81 8.84 6.68
N ARG A 52 -3.40 7.92 5.91
CA ARG A 52 -3.24 6.48 6.11
C ARG A 52 -1.78 6.08 5.90
N GLU A 53 -1.16 6.54 4.81
CA GLU A 53 0.25 6.25 4.55
C GLU A 53 1.18 6.98 5.53
N VAL A 54 0.89 8.24 5.89
CA VAL A 54 1.69 8.98 6.90
C VAL A 54 1.80 8.20 8.21
N ILE A 55 0.68 7.66 8.71
CA ILE A 55 0.66 6.91 9.97
C ILE A 55 1.36 5.56 9.82
N SER A 56 1.04 4.85 8.75
CA SER A 56 1.64 3.56 8.40
C SER A 56 3.17 3.66 8.32
N TYR A 57 3.68 4.72 7.67
CA TYR A 57 5.08 4.97 7.48
C TYR A 57 5.80 5.45 8.74
N LEU A 58 5.17 6.27 9.59
CA LEU A 58 5.79 6.70 10.86
C LEU A 58 5.86 5.58 11.91
N LYS A 59 4.89 4.66 11.92
CA LYS A 59 4.71 3.67 13.00
C LYS A 59 5.94 2.81 13.31
N PRO A 60 6.74 2.32 12.33
CA PRO A 60 7.94 1.53 12.62
C PRO A 60 9.09 2.34 13.24
N PHE A 61 9.06 3.67 13.09
CA PHE A 61 10.18 4.54 13.43
C PHE A 61 9.92 5.40 14.67
N VAL A 62 8.69 5.87 14.84
CA VAL A 62 8.27 6.73 15.96
C VAL A 62 7.54 5.87 16.97
N ARG A 63 8.09 5.77 18.18
CA ARG A 63 7.51 4.99 19.26
C ARG A 63 6.65 5.92 20.10
N TRP A 64 5.35 5.97 19.77
CA TRP A 64 4.34 6.92 20.25
C TRP A 64 4.32 7.22 21.77
N ARG A 65 4.97 6.38 22.59
CA ARG A 65 4.97 6.45 24.05
C ARG A 65 6.34 6.68 24.69
N GLU A 66 7.45 6.58 23.96
CA GLU A 66 8.77 6.50 24.59
C GLU A 66 9.40 7.86 24.89
N GLY A 67 9.32 8.82 23.97
CA GLY A 67 9.99 10.12 24.09
C GLY A 67 9.06 11.35 24.06
N PRO A 68 9.51 12.51 24.56
CA PRO A 68 8.82 13.79 24.37
C PRO A 68 8.71 14.17 22.88
N GLU A 69 9.75 13.90 22.09
CA GLU A 69 9.73 14.15 20.64
C GLU A 69 8.76 13.22 19.92
N ASP A 70 8.71 11.92 20.26
CA ASP A 70 7.72 11.00 19.70
C ASP A 70 6.30 11.48 19.97
N ARG A 71 6.00 11.83 21.23
CA ARG A 71 4.68 12.36 21.61
C ARG A 71 4.32 13.63 20.86
N LYS A 72 5.29 14.50 20.59
CA LYS A 72 5.08 15.72 19.80
C LYS A 72 4.73 15.39 18.35
N VAL A 73 5.47 14.49 17.69
CA VAL A 73 5.16 14.06 16.31
C VAL A 73 3.76 13.47 16.23
N CYS A 74 3.41 12.54 17.13
CA CYS A 74 2.09 11.92 17.17
C CYS A 74 0.98 12.95 17.39
N PHE A 75 1.19 13.88 18.32
CA PHE A 75 0.24 14.93 18.63
C PHE A 75 -0.02 15.82 17.41
N GLU A 76 1.03 16.34 16.77
CA GLU A 76 0.88 17.27 15.64
C GLU A 76 0.23 16.60 14.43
N VAL A 77 0.59 15.35 14.11
CA VAL A 77 -0.04 14.58 13.02
C VAL A 77 -1.53 14.34 13.33
N GLY A 78 -1.86 13.86 14.53
CA GLY A 78 -3.25 13.64 14.93
C GLY A 78 -4.07 14.93 15.00
N ARG A 79 -3.46 16.02 15.50
CA ARG A 79 -4.06 17.36 15.51
C ARG A 79 -4.40 17.85 14.12
N GLN A 80 -3.48 17.73 13.17
CA GLN A 80 -3.71 18.16 11.80
C GLN A 80 -4.84 17.35 11.14
N ARG A 81 -4.86 16.02 11.34
CA ARG A 81 -5.95 15.17 10.86
C ARG A 81 -7.31 15.54 11.43
N PHE A 82 -7.36 15.79 12.73
CA PHE A 82 -8.59 16.23 13.40
C PHE A 82 -9.11 17.55 12.80
N LEU A 83 -8.23 18.54 12.63
CA LEU A 83 -8.59 19.85 12.06
C LEU A 83 -9.04 19.74 10.61
N GLU A 84 -8.41 18.88 9.81
CA GLU A 84 -8.83 18.63 8.44
C GLU A 84 -10.21 17.97 8.36
N ALA A 85 -10.47 16.95 9.18
CA ALA A 85 -11.78 16.32 9.26
C ALA A 85 -12.86 17.32 9.71
N ALA A 86 -12.56 18.10 10.76
CA ALA A 86 -13.43 19.17 11.25
C ALA A 86 -13.73 20.21 10.15
N SER A 87 -12.73 20.65 9.39
CA SER A 87 -12.89 21.63 8.30
C SER A 87 -13.80 21.12 7.17
N ARG A 88 -13.87 19.80 6.95
CA ARG A 88 -14.77 19.18 5.97
C ARG A 88 -16.18 18.92 6.51
N GLY A 89 -16.41 19.17 7.80
CA GLY A 89 -17.64 18.75 8.48
C GLY A 89 -17.72 17.24 8.71
N ASP A 90 -16.61 16.52 8.55
CA ASP A 90 -16.56 15.07 8.77
C ASP A 90 -16.38 14.77 10.26
N LYS A 91 -17.48 14.92 11.00
CA LYS A 91 -17.54 14.67 12.44
C LYS A 91 -17.16 13.23 12.80
N LYS A 92 -17.45 12.26 11.93
CA LYS A 92 -17.14 10.84 12.19
C LYS A 92 -15.63 10.60 12.16
N GLU A 93 -14.95 11.08 11.13
CA GLU A 93 -13.49 10.97 11.03
C GLU A 93 -12.79 11.75 12.16
N ALA A 94 -13.26 12.95 12.49
CA ALA A 94 -12.71 13.74 13.59
C ALA A 94 -12.81 13.01 14.95
N CYS A 95 -13.97 12.42 15.24
CA CYS A 95 -14.14 11.59 16.43
C CYS A 95 -13.26 10.33 16.40
N LEU A 96 -13.12 9.68 15.24
CA LEU A 96 -12.23 8.52 15.10
C LEU A 96 -10.80 8.88 15.48
N VAL A 97 -10.25 9.95 14.89
CA VAL A 97 -8.89 10.45 15.20
C VAL A 97 -8.72 10.75 16.69
N LEU A 98 -9.73 11.36 17.33
CA LEU A 98 -9.69 11.69 18.75
C LEU A 98 -9.68 10.44 19.65
N LEU A 99 -10.43 9.41 19.26
CA LEU A 99 -10.62 8.18 20.02
C LEU A 99 -9.55 7.12 19.75
N THR A 100 -8.83 7.20 18.63
CA THR A 100 -7.74 6.27 18.31
C THR A 100 -6.38 6.93 18.52
N ASP A 101 -6.06 7.93 17.71
CA ASP A 101 -4.67 8.38 17.56
C ASP A 101 -4.26 9.36 18.66
N LEU A 102 -5.21 10.16 19.15
CA LEU A 102 -4.97 11.14 20.20
C LEU A 102 -5.32 10.65 21.60
N GLN A 103 -6.02 9.51 21.73
CA GLN A 103 -6.50 8.99 23.01
C GLN A 103 -5.35 8.78 24.00
N GLU A 104 -4.24 8.22 23.51
CA GLU A 104 -3.07 7.91 24.34
C GLU A 104 -2.35 9.17 24.86
N LEU A 105 -2.56 10.31 24.21
CA LEU A 105 -1.94 11.60 24.55
C LEU A 105 -2.79 12.43 25.52
N ARG A 106 -3.96 11.94 25.92
CA ARG A 106 -4.91 12.64 26.81
C ARG A 106 -4.24 13.16 28.09
N ASN A 107 -3.39 12.35 28.71
CA ASN A 107 -2.80 12.68 30.02
C ASN A 107 -1.68 13.73 29.92
N THR A 108 -0.99 13.80 28.79
CA THR A 108 0.09 14.78 28.57
C THR A 108 -0.42 16.08 27.97
N ASN A 109 -1.53 16.04 27.23
CA ASN A 109 -2.12 17.18 26.51
C ASN A 109 -3.58 17.43 26.94
N ILE A 110 -3.84 17.45 28.25
CA ILE A 110 -5.20 17.49 28.82
C ILE A 110 -6.05 18.62 28.23
N LYS A 111 -5.50 19.85 28.17
CA LYS A 111 -6.22 21.02 27.66
C LYS A 111 -6.63 20.85 26.19
N PHE A 112 -5.70 20.39 25.34
CA PHE A 112 -5.99 20.15 23.92
C PHE A 112 -7.00 19.02 23.72
N TYR A 113 -6.90 17.95 24.50
CA TYR A 113 -7.85 16.85 24.43
C TYR A 113 -9.26 17.29 24.85
N GLN A 114 -9.37 18.10 25.90
CA GLN A 114 -10.64 18.69 26.33
C GLN A 114 -11.24 19.60 25.26
N ASP A 115 -10.43 20.47 24.64
CA ASP A 115 -10.85 21.31 23.52
C ASP A 115 -11.41 20.48 22.35
N PHE A 116 -10.73 19.40 21.96
CA PHE A 116 -11.16 18.54 20.85
C PHE A 116 -12.40 17.74 21.20
N TYR A 117 -12.50 17.28 22.45
CA TYR A 117 -13.71 16.62 22.93
C TYR A 117 -14.90 17.58 22.88
N GLN A 118 -14.75 18.83 23.31
CA GLN A 118 -15.81 19.84 23.20
C GLN A 118 -16.18 20.12 21.74
N ALA A 119 -15.19 20.23 20.85
CA ALA A 119 -15.42 20.38 19.41
C ALA A 119 -16.25 19.22 18.82
N SER A 120 -16.02 18.00 19.29
CA SER A 120 -16.79 16.82 18.88
C SER A 120 -18.26 16.85 19.33
N GLN A 121 -18.63 17.72 20.29
CA GLN A 121 -20.01 17.87 20.75
C GLN A 121 -20.78 18.95 19.98
N LEU A 122 -20.12 19.76 19.15
CA LEU A 122 -20.78 20.78 18.34
C LEU A 122 -21.77 20.15 17.36
N GLU A 123 -22.85 20.87 17.07
CA GLU A 123 -23.82 20.49 16.03
C GLU A 123 -23.13 20.46 14.66
N ASP A 124 -22.38 21.52 14.34
CA ASP A 124 -21.47 21.59 13.20
C ASP A 124 -20.01 21.69 13.67
N ILE A 125 -19.23 20.64 13.40
CA ILE A 125 -17.81 20.61 13.78
C ILE A 125 -16.95 21.65 13.02
N ARG A 126 -17.47 22.21 11.91
CA ARG A 126 -16.79 23.28 11.16
C ARG A 126 -16.62 24.55 11.97
N ASP A 127 -17.54 24.83 12.91
CA ASP A 127 -17.46 25.98 13.81
C ASP A 127 -16.16 25.98 14.62
N TYR A 128 -15.68 24.80 15.00
CA TYR A 128 -14.40 24.67 15.67
C TYR A 128 -13.24 25.08 14.77
N ALA A 129 -13.17 24.57 13.53
CA ALA A 129 -12.11 24.93 12.59
C ALA A 129 -12.11 26.43 12.27
N MET A 130 -13.30 27.04 12.13
CA MET A 130 -13.46 28.49 11.95
C MET A 130 -12.95 29.27 13.17
N SER A 131 -13.33 28.85 14.39
CA SER A 131 -12.89 29.52 15.63
C SER A 131 -11.38 29.51 15.83
N LYS A 132 -10.69 28.50 15.28
CA LYS A 132 -9.23 28.38 15.33
C LYS A 132 -8.52 29.09 14.17
N ASN A 133 -9.25 29.85 13.34
CA ASN A 133 -8.72 30.52 12.14
C ASN A 133 -7.90 29.56 11.26
N TYR A 134 -8.43 28.37 11.02
CA TYR A 134 -7.71 27.32 10.33
C TYR A 134 -7.28 27.75 8.91
N PRO A 135 -5.97 27.74 8.58
CA PRO A 135 -5.43 28.44 7.40
C PRO A 135 -5.63 27.70 6.06
N GLY A 136 -6.45 26.64 6.04
CA GLY A 136 -6.61 25.75 4.90
C GLY A 136 -5.56 24.63 4.85
N HIS A 137 -5.84 23.58 4.07
CA HIS A 137 -5.07 22.32 4.10
C HIS A 137 -3.60 22.51 3.72
N ASN A 138 -3.31 23.24 2.64
CA ASN A 138 -1.94 23.37 2.13
C ASN A 138 -1.01 24.08 3.13
N GLN A 139 -1.42 25.24 3.64
CA GLN A 139 -0.61 25.99 4.61
C GLN A 139 -0.47 25.24 5.94
N ALA A 140 -1.54 24.59 6.40
CA ALA A 140 -1.51 23.79 7.61
C ALA A 140 -0.57 22.57 7.50
N ARG A 141 -0.54 21.91 6.32
CA ARG A 141 0.38 20.78 6.03
C ARG A 141 1.84 21.22 5.99
N GLU A 142 2.18 22.35 5.38
CA GLU A 142 3.56 22.88 5.42
C GLU A 142 3.97 23.27 6.84
N SER A 143 3.05 23.86 7.61
CA SER A 143 3.29 24.18 9.02
C SER A 143 3.51 22.92 9.87
N LEU A 144 2.76 21.84 9.60
CA LEU A 144 2.96 20.54 10.21
C LEU A 144 4.36 20.00 9.91
N ILE A 145 4.76 19.99 8.63
CA ILE A 145 6.10 19.54 8.20
C ILE A 145 7.18 20.30 8.99
N ALA A 146 7.15 21.63 8.94
CA ALA A 146 8.12 22.46 9.66
C ALA A 146 8.16 22.19 11.18
N SER A 147 7.02 21.84 11.79
CA SER A 147 6.91 21.55 13.22
C SER A 147 7.51 20.19 13.62
N ILE A 148 7.29 19.15 12.80
CA ILE A 148 7.70 17.77 13.12
C ILE A 148 9.09 17.40 12.61
N THR A 149 9.61 18.04 11.55
CA THR A 149 10.92 17.72 10.97
C THR A 149 12.06 17.75 12.00
N PRO A 150 12.20 18.77 12.87
CA PRO A 150 13.26 18.77 13.89
C PRO A 150 13.13 17.63 14.91
N SER A 151 11.89 17.30 15.28
CA SER A 151 11.60 16.19 16.20
C SER A 151 11.96 14.84 15.57
N LEU A 152 11.62 14.66 14.29
CA LEU A 152 12.01 13.47 13.52
C LEU A 152 13.52 13.36 13.37
N GLN A 153 14.23 14.45 13.08
CA GLN A 153 15.70 14.46 13.03
C GLN A 153 16.31 14.03 14.37
N SER A 154 15.74 14.48 15.50
CA SER A 154 16.18 14.07 16.83
C SER A 154 15.89 12.60 17.13
N ILE A 155 14.76 12.05 16.68
CA ILE A 155 14.37 10.65 16.90
C ILE A 155 15.21 9.71 16.02
N LEU A 156 15.43 10.11 14.76
CA LEU A 156 15.96 9.24 13.71
C LEU A 156 17.47 9.32 13.55
N GLY A 157 18.10 10.44 13.94
CA GLY A 157 19.55 10.61 13.90
C GLY A 157 20.12 10.38 12.50
N ASP A 158 20.94 9.35 12.35
CA ASP A 158 21.61 8.96 11.10
C ASP A 158 20.69 8.24 10.11
N LYS A 159 19.53 7.74 10.53
CA LYS A 159 18.60 6.99 9.67
C LYS A 159 17.99 7.80 8.53
N ILE A 160 18.03 9.12 8.58
CA ILE A 160 17.54 9.99 7.50
C ILE A 160 18.60 10.23 6.41
N VAL A 161 19.84 9.83 6.65
CA VAL A 161 20.94 10.00 5.70
C VAL A 161 21.09 8.69 4.93
N PHE A 162 20.80 8.71 3.63
CA PHE A 162 21.09 7.57 2.79
C PHE A 162 22.62 7.45 2.61
N PRO A 163 23.23 6.27 2.82
CA PRO A 163 24.65 6.09 2.62
C PRO A 163 25.06 6.45 1.19
N SER A 164 26.20 7.12 1.02
CA SER A 164 26.77 7.38 -0.29
C SER A 164 27.29 6.08 -0.91
N ILE A 165 26.43 5.41 -1.67
CA ILE A 165 26.78 4.24 -2.48
C ILE A 165 26.86 4.72 -3.92
N SER A 166 27.89 4.32 -4.66
CA SER A 166 28.00 4.66 -6.09
C SER A 166 26.74 4.23 -6.83
N GLN A 167 26.17 5.12 -7.65
CA GLN A 167 25.05 4.80 -8.55
C GLN A 167 25.30 3.49 -9.28
N SER A 168 24.25 2.70 -9.54
CA SER A 168 24.33 1.42 -10.27
C SER A 168 25.10 0.28 -9.59
N GLY A 169 25.31 0.33 -8.26
CA GLY A 169 26.08 -0.69 -7.54
C GLY A 169 25.67 -2.13 -7.88
N LEU A 170 24.37 -2.45 -7.84
CA LEU A 170 23.87 -3.78 -8.19
C LEU A 170 23.96 -4.11 -9.68
N HIS A 171 23.55 -3.21 -10.59
CA HIS A 171 23.67 -3.45 -12.03
C HIS A 171 25.13 -3.62 -12.48
N VAL A 172 26.06 -2.84 -11.93
CA VAL A 172 27.49 -2.93 -12.23
C VAL A 172 28.08 -4.22 -11.67
N LEU A 173 27.73 -4.61 -10.45
CA LEU A 173 28.16 -5.90 -9.88
C LEU A 173 27.63 -7.07 -10.71
N MET A 174 26.37 -7.01 -11.14
CA MET A 174 25.75 -7.98 -12.03
C MET A 174 26.48 -8.09 -13.38
N LYS A 175 26.69 -6.97 -14.07
CA LYS A 175 27.38 -6.93 -15.37
C LYS A 175 28.82 -7.41 -15.28
N LYS A 176 29.54 -7.07 -14.21
CA LYS A 176 30.91 -7.57 -13.97
C LYS A 176 30.95 -9.09 -13.82
N LYS A 177 29.98 -9.68 -13.11
CA LYS A 177 29.95 -11.14 -12.88
C LYS A 177 29.42 -11.96 -14.05
N SER A 178 28.55 -11.40 -14.89
CA SER A 178 28.13 -12.08 -16.12
C SER A 178 29.24 -12.13 -17.18
N GLY A 179 30.35 -11.40 -16.98
CA GLY A 179 31.49 -11.37 -17.89
C GLY A 179 31.21 -10.65 -19.21
N ARG A 180 30.10 -9.91 -19.31
CA ARG A 180 29.67 -9.23 -20.53
C ARG A 180 29.86 -7.71 -20.41
N THR A 181 30.90 -7.18 -21.06
CA THR A 181 30.95 -5.78 -21.48
C THR A 181 29.98 -5.61 -22.64
N LEU A 182 28.74 -5.24 -22.35
CA LEU A 182 27.73 -4.91 -23.36
C LEU A 182 27.97 -3.46 -23.82
N ASP A 183 28.74 -3.31 -24.88
CA ASP A 183 28.74 -2.09 -25.69
C ASP A 183 27.39 -2.07 -26.43
N ILE A 184 26.56 -1.06 -26.16
CA ILE A 184 25.16 -0.98 -26.61
C ILE A 184 25.15 -0.54 -28.08
N ASP A 185 25.41 -1.45 -29.01
CA ASP A 185 25.37 -1.14 -30.45
C ASP A 185 24.45 -2.09 -31.27
N THR A 186 23.89 -3.18 -30.71
CA THR A 186 23.04 -4.13 -31.48
C THR A 186 21.71 -4.52 -30.81
N GLU A 187 20.71 -4.97 -31.60
CA GLU A 187 19.41 -5.46 -31.11
C GLU A 187 19.53 -6.74 -30.25
N GLU A 188 20.54 -7.60 -30.49
CA GLU A 188 20.80 -8.78 -29.66
C GLU A 188 21.22 -8.39 -28.22
N ASP A 189 21.86 -7.23 -28.05
CA ASP A 189 22.27 -6.72 -26.73
C ASP A 189 21.08 -6.24 -25.89
N VAL A 190 19.97 -5.84 -26.52
CA VAL A 190 18.77 -5.33 -25.82
C VAL A 190 18.00 -6.47 -25.13
N ASP A 191 17.85 -7.61 -25.81
CA ASP A 191 17.22 -8.81 -25.23
C ASP A 191 18.07 -9.36 -24.07
N ASP A 192 19.39 -9.31 -24.20
CA ASP A 192 20.35 -9.74 -23.18
C ASP A 192 20.34 -8.83 -21.92
N VAL A 193 20.21 -7.52 -22.10
CA VAL A 193 20.06 -6.56 -20.97
C VAL A 193 18.74 -6.79 -20.25
N ASN A 194 17.64 -6.99 -20.99
CA ASN A 194 16.32 -7.26 -20.40
C ASN A 194 16.30 -8.59 -19.61
N TYR A 195 17.05 -9.59 -20.07
CA TYR A 195 17.26 -10.85 -19.35
C TYR A 195 18.01 -10.65 -18.03
N ILE A 196 19.10 -9.85 -18.02
CA ILE A 196 19.88 -9.57 -16.82
C ILE A 196 19.04 -8.82 -15.77
N ASP A 197 18.24 -7.85 -16.20
CA ASP A 197 17.39 -7.06 -15.31
C ASP A 197 16.26 -7.92 -14.73
N THR A 198 15.66 -8.79 -15.54
CA THR A 198 14.67 -9.78 -15.07
C THR A 198 15.26 -10.75 -14.04
N ALA A 199 16.45 -11.29 -14.31
CA ALA A 199 17.13 -12.18 -13.37
C ALA A 199 17.48 -11.46 -12.06
N LEU A 200 17.94 -10.21 -12.13
CA LEU A 200 18.21 -9.39 -10.95
C LEU A 200 16.94 -9.13 -10.12
N LEU A 201 15.82 -8.84 -10.76
CA LEU A 201 14.54 -8.66 -10.07
C LEU A 201 14.13 -9.91 -9.30
N PHE A 202 14.17 -11.09 -9.91
CA PHE A 202 13.89 -12.34 -9.21
C PHE A 202 14.88 -12.61 -8.06
N MET A 203 16.16 -12.27 -8.22
CA MET A 203 17.14 -12.35 -7.13
C MET A 203 16.81 -11.43 -5.96
N ILE A 204 16.34 -10.22 -6.25
CA ILE A 204 15.87 -9.27 -5.23
C ILE A 204 14.61 -9.80 -4.56
N MET A 205 13.66 -10.35 -5.32
CA MET A 205 12.45 -10.97 -4.78
C MET A 205 12.78 -12.13 -3.82
N ASP A 206 13.70 -13.02 -4.22
CA ASP A 206 14.20 -14.10 -3.35
C ASP A 206 14.88 -13.56 -2.09
N PHE A 207 15.66 -12.50 -2.22
CA PHE A 207 16.30 -11.85 -1.09
C PHE A 207 15.26 -11.28 -0.11
N LEU A 208 14.30 -10.49 -0.61
CA LEU A 208 13.21 -9.91 0.19
C LEU A 208 12.42 -11.00 0.92
N LYS A 209 12.08 -12.09 0.22
CA LYS A 209 11.43 -13.27 0.82
C LYS A 209 12.31 -13.88 1.93
N SER A 210 13.60 -14.04 1.68
CA SER A 210 14.53 -14.67 2.64
C SER A 210 14.70 -13.89 3.95
N ILE A 211 14.51 -12.56 3.90
CA ILE A 211 14.59 -11.68 5.08
C ILE A 211 13.21 -11.37 5.69
N GLY A 212 12.13 -11.92 5.13
CA GLY A 212 10.76 -11.76 5.61
C GLY A 212 10.13 -10.40 5.27
N PHE A 213 10.53 -9.78 4.16
CA PHE A 213 10.00 -8.49 3.70
C PHE A 213 8.88 -8.70 2.66
N ASP A 214 7.85 -9.46 3.04
CA ASP A 214 6.80 -9.92 2.12
C ASP A 214 6.00 -8.77 1.48
N GLN A 215 5.74 -7.70 2.23
CA GLN A 215 5.03 -6.54 1.68
C GLN A 215 5.84 -5.83 0.59
N SER A 216 7.15 -5.68 0.78
CA SER A 216 8.07 -5.13 -0.23
C SER A 216 8.15 -6.03 -1.46
N LEU A 217 8.20 -7.34 -1.25
CA LEU A 217 8.18 -8.34 -2.31
C LEU A 217 6.94 -8.19 -3.19
N HIS A 218 5.74 -8.21 -2.60
CA HIS A 218 4.50 -8.12 -3.38
C HIS A 218 4.31 -6.74 -4.03
N ARG A 219 4.84 -5.66 -3.44
CA ARG A 219 4.91 -4.37 -4.13
C ARG A 219 5.85 -4.40 -5.33
N LEU A 220 7.01 -5.03 -5.20
CA LEU A 220 7.94 -5.19 -6.30
C LEU A 220 7.32 -6.01 -7.44
N GLU A 221 6.63 -7.11 -7.12
CA GLU A 221 5.85 -7.89 -8.09
C GLU A 221 4.84 -7.01 -8.84
N SER A 222 4.04 -6.22 -8.10
CA SER A 222 3.06 -5.30 -8.68
C SER A 222 3.66 -4.21 -9.54
N GLU A 223 4.75 -3.56 -9.11
CA GLU A 223 5.35 -2.42 -9.82
C GLU A 223 6.21 -2.86 -11.02
N SER A 224 6.88 -4.00 -10.93
CA SER A 224 7.66 -4.57 -12.04
C SER A 224 6.78 -5.31 -13.05
N GLY A 225 5.67 -5.90 -12.59
CA GLY A 225 4.73 -6.64 -13.44
C GLY A 225 5.30 -7.96 -14.01
N ILE A 226 6.44 -8.45 -13.51
CA ILE A 226 7.14 -9.62 -14.06
C ILE A 226 6.63 -10.95 -13.53
N TYR A 227 6.08 -10.96 -12.30
CA TYR A 227 5.65 -12.17 -11.63
C TYR A 227 4.37 -11.92 -10.83
N PHE A 228 3.42 -12.85 -10.95
CA PHE A 228 2.14 -12.84 -10.24
C PHE A 228 2.08 -14.02 -9.26
N ASP A 229 2.10 -13.70 -7.98
CA ASP A 229 1.95 -14.67 -6.90
C ASP A 229 0.47 -15.04 -6.71
N SER A 230 0.11 -16.17 -7.32
CA SER A 230 -1.26 -16.70 -7.24
C SER A 230 -1.61 -17.17 -5.83
N GLU A 231 -0.63 -17.60 -5.04
CA GLU A 231 -0.82 -18.07 -3.66
C GLU A 231 -1.07 -16.86 -2.74
N TYR A 232 -0.34 -15.76 -2.93
CA TYR A 232 -0.61 -14.50 -2.22
C TYR A 232 -2.05 -14.04 -2.42
N VAL A 233 -2.58 -14.09 -3.65
CA VAL A 233 -3.97 -13.75 -3.94
C VAL A 233 -4.94 -14.71 -3.24
N ARG A 234 -4.66 -16.01 -3.28
CA ARG A 234 -5.49 -17.04 -2.63
C ARG A 234 -5.60 -16.81 -1.13
N GLU A 235 -4.46 -16.66 -0.45
CA GLU A 235 -4.39 -16.49 1.00
C GLU A 235 -5.07 -15.19 1.47
N ASN A 236 -4.79 -14.07 0.80
CA ASN A 236 -5.43 -12.79 1.16
C ASN A 236 -6.93 -12.80 0.85
N LEU A 237 -7.36 -13.51 -0.19
CA LEU A 237 -8.78 -13.67 -0.50
C LEU A 237 -9.49 -14.50 0.56
N GLU A 238 -8.91 -15.62 1.02
CA GLU A 238 -9.44 -16.44 2.11
C GLU A 238 -9.60 -15.62 3.41
N LEU A 239 -8.60 -14.81 3.75
CA LEU A 239 -8.63 -13.89 4.90
C LEU A 239 -9.64 -12.74 4.73
N GLY A 240 -10.05 -12.42 3.50
CA GLY A 240 -10.96 -11.31 3.20
C GLY A 240 -10.28 -9.95 3.14
N GLU A 241 -8.98 -9.94 2.87
CA GLU A 241 -8.15 -8.75 2.70
C GLU A 241 -8.39 -8.13 1.30
N TRP A 242 -9.64 -7.76 1.03
CA TRP A 242 -10.13 -7.35 -0.29
C TRP A 242 -9.34 -6.20 -0.91
N ASP A 243 -8.91 -5.22 -0.12
CA ASP A 243 -8.11 -4.11 -0.62
C ASP A 243 -6.75 -4.59 -1.13
N LYS A 244 -6.09 -5.52 -0.43
CA LYS A 244 -4.80 -6.08 -0.87
C LYS A 244 -4.98 -6.88 -2.17
N VAL A 245 -5.98 -7.75 -2.22
CA VAL A 245 -6.29 -8.56 -3.40
C VAL A 245 -6.61 -7.68 -4.60
N MET A 246 -7.52 -6.72 -4.44
CA MET A 246 -7.93 -5.83 -5.54
C MET A 246 -6.78 -4.95 -6.03
N THR A 247 -6.00 -4.36 -5.12
CA THR A 247 -4.83 -3.55 -5.51
C THR A 247 -3.79 -4.39 -6.25
N TYR A 248 -3.48 -5.59 -5.77
CA TYR A 248 -2.50 -6.47 -6.39
C TYR A 248 -2.98 -6.96 -7.77
N VAL A 249 -4.20 -7.50 -7.87
CA VAL A 249 -4.72 -8.00 -9.15
C VAL A 249 -4.81 -6.88 -10.20
N ARG A 250 -5.18 -5.66 -9.79
CA ARG A 250 -5.29 -4.51 -10.71
C ARG A 250 -3.94 -3.97 -11.19
N SER A 251 -2.81 -4.37 -10.61
CA SER A 251 -1.49 -4.03 -11.19
C SER A 251 -1.13 -4.92 -12.40
N PHE A 252 -1.85 -6.02 -12.60
CA PHE A 252 -1.63 -6.94 -13.73
C PHE A 252 -2.81 -6.98 -14.70
N ILE A 253 -4.03 -6.67 -14.22
CA ILE A 253 -5.27 -6.81 -14.97
C ILE A 253 -6.03 -5.50 -14.97
N GLU A 254 -6.40 -5.05 -16.17
CA GLU A 254 -7.18 -3.84 -16.39
C GLU A 254 -8.54 -4.16 -17.01
N TRP A 255 -9.54 -3.37 -16.65
CA TRP A 255 -10.86 -3.43 -17.27
C TRP A 255 -10.79 -3.11 -18.77
N ASN A 256 -11.56 -3.84 -19.57
CA ASN A 256 -11.67 -3.76 -21.01
C ASN A 256 -10.40 -4.15 -21.80
N ALA A 257 -9.32 -4.57 -21.13
CA ALA A 257 -8.11 -5.05 -21.80
C ALA A 257 -8.29 -6.48 -22.33
N SER A 258 -9.05 -7.32 -21.63
CA SER A 258 -9.40 -8.67 -22.08
C SER A 258 -10.68 -9.19 -21.41
N LYS A 259 -11.39 -10.11 -22.07
CA LYS A 259 -12.58 -10.76 -21.49
C LYS A 259 -12.24 -11.56 -20.23
N ASP A 260 -11.07 -12.18 -20.19
CA ASP A 260 -10.59 -12.95 -19.05
C ASP A 260 -10.31 -12.01 -17.86
N GLY A 261 -9.69 -10.85 -18.13
CA GLY A 261 -9.46 -9.80 -17.12
C GLY A 261 -10.75 -9.20 -16.57
N ASP A 262 -11.71 -8.89 -17.44
CA ASP A 262 -13.03 -8.39 -17.03
C ASP A 262 -13.76 -9.39 -16.14
N PHE A 263 -13.70 -10.68 -16.49
CA PHE A 263 -14.27 -11.75 -15.68
C PHE A 263 -13.64 -11.82 -14.28
N ILE A 264 -12.32 -11.74 -14.19
CA ILE A 264 -11.58 -11.78 -12.92
C ILE A 264 -11.96 -10.60 -12.01
N LEU A 265 -11.92 -9.37 -12.54
CA LEU A 265 -12.26 -8.17 -11.77
C LEU A 265 -13.74 -8.17 -11.36
N PHE A 266 -14.62 -8.67 -12.23
CA PHE A 266 -16.03 -8.85 -11.92
C PHE A 266 -16.25 -9.83 -10.77
N GLU A 267 -15.67 -11.03 -10.81
CA GLU A 267 -15.87 -12.05 -9.77
C GLU A 267 -15.40 -11.54 -8.39
N LEU A 268 -14.23 -10.89 -8.33
CA LEU A 268 -13.70 -10.32 -7.09
C LEU A 268 -14.60 -9.20 -6.56
N GLY A 269 -14.91 -8.20 -7.38
CA GLY A 269 -15.73 -7.07 -6.96
C GLY A 269 -17.16 -7.47 -6.62
N ARG A 270 -17.74 -8.44 -7.34
CA ARG A 270 -19.07 -8.99 -7.06
C ARG A 270 -19.10 -9.70 -5.71
N GLN A 271 -18.10 -10.53 -5.41
CA GLN A 271 -18.05 -11.19 -4.10
C GLN A 271 -17.88 -10.16 -2.98
N ARG A 272 -16.96 -9.20 -3.13
CA ARG A 272 -16.77 -8.12 -2.15
C ARG A 272 -18.06 -7.35 -1.89
N LEU A 273 -18.83 -7.07 -2.96
CA LEU A 273 -20.13 -6.41 -2.89
C LEU A 273 -21.15 -7.25 -2.12
N ILE A 274 -21.22 -8.57 -2.38
CA ILE A 274 -22.05 -9.52 -1.62
C ILE A 274 -21.71 -9.46 -0.13
N GLU A 275 -20.42 -9.44 0.25
CA GLU A 275 -20.00 -9.37 1.65
C GLU A 275 -20.33 -8.04 2.32
N ALA A 276 -20.28 -6.93 1.59
CA ALA A 276 -20.75 -5.65 2.09
C ALA A 276 -22.27 -5.69 2.37
N PHE A 277 -23.05 -6.32 1.49
CA PHE A 277 -24.49 -6.50 1.71
C PHE A 277 -24.83 -7.42 2.88
N VAL A 278 -24.12 -8.55 3.05
CA VAL A 278 -24.31 -9.44 4.21
C VAL A 278 -24.05 -8.70 5.53
N ARG A 279 -23.08 -7.77 5.53
CA ARG A 279 -22.79 -6.89 6.67
C ARG A 279 -23.76 -5.71 6.81
N ASN A 280 -24.73 -5.58 5.90
CA ASN A 280 -25.63 -4.43 5.78
C ASN A 280 -24.89 -3.08 5.65
N ASP A 281 -23.68 -3.09 5.07
CA ASP A 281 -22.87 -1.89 4.84
C ASP A 281 -23.15 -1.32 3.44
N ARG A 282 -24.24 -0.56 3.33
CA ARG A 282 -24.64 0.08 2.07
C ARG A 282 -23.63 1.11 1.57
N ARG A 283 -22.86 1.73 2.46
CA ARG A 283 -21.85 2.72 2.10
C ARG A 283 -20.69 2.04 1.39
N GLU A 284 -20.18 0.96 1.97
CA GLU A 284 -19.13 0.16 1.34
C GLU A 284 -19.63 -0.49 0.04
N ALA A 285 -20.86 -1.00 0.00
CA ALA A 285 -21.44 -1.55 -1.23
C ALA A 285 -21.48 -0.53 -2.37
N SER A 286 -21.89 0.70 -2.07
CA SER A 286 -21.90 1.80 -3.05
C SER A 286 -20.49 2.19 -3.50
N ARG A 287 -19.53 2.23 -2.57
CA ARG A 287 -18.11 2.49 -2.90
C ARG A 287 -17.57 1.41 -3.84
N ILE A 288 -17.82 0.13 -3.56
CA ILE A 288 -17.38 -1.00 -4.38
C ILE A 288 -17.95 -0.87 -5.80
N LEU A 289 -19.25 -0.59 -5.94
CA LEU A 289 -19.84 -0.43 -7.28
C LEU A 289 -19.21 0.74 -8.06
N MET A 290 -19.03 1.88 -7.39
CA MET A 290 -18.55 3.11 -8.03
C MET A 290 -17.05 3.11 -8.33
N GLN A 291 -16.24 2.34 -7.58
CA GLN A 291 -14.77 2.35 -7.71
C GLN A 291 -14.23 1.02 -8.26
N ASP A 292 -14.63 -0.10 -7.67
CA ASP A 292 -14.05 -1.40 -7.95
C ASP A 292 -14.68 -2.03 -9.21
N LEU A 293 -16.00 -1.82 -9.41
CA LEU A 293 -16.79 -2.36 -10.51
C LEU A 293 -17.17 -1.34 -11.60
N SER A 294 -16.57 -0.14 -11.58
CA SER A 294 -16.89 0.93 -12.55
C SER A 294 -16.62 0.53 -14.00
N GLY A 295 -15.62 -0.31 -14.24
CA GLY A 295 -15.30 -0.81 -15.58
C GLY A 295 -16.41 -1.65 -16.24
N LEU A 296 -17.38 -2.14 -15.46
CA LEU A 296 -18.58 -2.79 -16.00
C LEU A 296 -19.46 -1.85 -16.83
N GLN A 297 -19.39 -0.53 -16.61
CA GLN A 297 -20.15 0.42 -17.43
C GLN A 297 -19.84 0.24 -18.93
N THR A 298 -18.60 -0.10 -19.24
CA THR A 298 -18.13 -0.32 -20.62
C THR A 298 -18.14 -1.79 -21.00
N SER A 299 -17.58 -2.68 -20.16
CA SER A 299 -17.46 -4.11 -20.48
C SER A 299 -18.79 -4.86 -20.43
N SER A 300 -19.73 -4.43 -19.57
CA SER A 300 -21.04 -5.07 -19.43
C SER A 300 -22.08 -4.19 -18.75
N GLU A 301 -22.62 -3.21 -19.50
CA GLU A 301 -23.62 -2.25 -19.01
C GLU A 301 -24.80 -2.94 -18.32
N LYS A 302 -25.26 -4.09 -18.86
CA LYS A 302 -26.34 -4.89 -18.28
C LYS A 302 -26.05 -5.28 -16.82
N HIS A 303 -24.85 -5.79 -16.52
CA HIS A 303 -24.49 -6.19 -15.15
C HIS A 303 -24.36 -4.97 -14.25
N TYR A 304 -23.80 -3.86 -14.74
CA TYR A 304 -23.67 -2.63 -13.95
C TYR A 304 -25.06 -2.06 -13.54
N VAL A 305 -26.00 -2.02 -14.48
CA VAL A 305 -27.39 -1.58 -14.23
C VAL A 305 -28.08 -2.51 -13.24
N GLU A 306 -27.89 -3.83 -13.37
CA GLU A 306 -28.44 -4.79 -12.42
C GLU A 306 -27.91 -4.55 -10.99
N LEU A 307 -26.59 -4.44 -10.82
CA LEU A 307 -25.98 -4.20 -9.51
C LEU A 307 -26.40 -2.84 -8.91
N THR A 308 -26.56 -1.81 -9.75
CA THR A 308 -27.08 -0.50 -9.32
C THR A 308 -28.48 -0.62 -8.73
N ARG A 309 -29.36 -1.39 -9.39
CA ARG A 309 -30.72 -1.66 -8.88
C ARG A 309 -30.70 -2.44 -7.58
N VAL A 310 -29.81 -3.44 -7.47
CA VAL A 310 -29.68 -4.27 -6.25
C VAL A 310 -29.30 -3.41 -5.05
N ILE A 311 -28.35 -2.48 -5.18
CA ILE A 311 -27.94 -1.58 -4.08
C ILE A 311 -29.12 -0.72 -3.58
N GLN A 312 -30.08 -0.41 -4.44
CA GLN A 312 -31.26 0.39 -4.10
C GLN A 312 -32.40 -0.40 -3.45
N LEU A 313 -32.31 -1.74 -3.39
CA LEU A 313 -33.36 -2.56 -2.80
C LEU A 313 -33.46 -2.35 -1.29
N ASP A 314 -34.69 -2.16 -0.81
CA ASP A 314 -34.97 -2.08 0.63
C ASP A 314 -34.69 -3.41 1.33
N ASN A 315 -35.01 -4.53 0.66
CA ASN A 315 -34.75 -5.87 1.17
C ASN A 315 -33.84 -6.66 0.21
N LEU A 316 -32.56 -6.73 0.58
CA LEU A 316 -31.53 -7.43 -0.18
C LEU A 316 -31.65 -8.96 -0.11
N SER A 317 -32.41 -9.52 0.84
CA SER A 317 -32.62 -10.99 0.93
C SER A 317 -33.35 -11.55 -0.30
N LEU A 318 -33.94 -10.68 -1.12
CA LEU A 318 -34.60 -11.03 -2.37
C LEU A 318 -33.60 -11.24 -3.53
N TRP A 319 -32.35 -10.79 -3.39
CA TRP A 319 -31.33 -10.97 -4.43
C TRP A 319 -30.89 -12.44 -4.50
N SER A 320 -31.11 -13.08 -5.65
CA SER A 320 -30.89 -14.52 -5.86
C SER A 320 -29.51 -15.02 -5.37
N PRO A 321 -28.39 -14.31 -5.61
CA PRO A 321 -27.07 -14.71 -5.11
C PRO A 321 -26.91 -14.77 -3.58
N LEU A 322 -27.78 -14.12 -2.82
CA LEU A 322 -27.78 -14.22 -1.35
C LEU A 322 -28.58 -15.42 -0.84
N ARG A 323 -29.37 -16.08 -1.69
CA ARG A 323 -30.07 -17.31 -1.33
C ARG A 323 -29.06 -18.47 -1.30
N GLY A 324 -28.76 -18.95 -0.10
CA GLY A 324 -27.79 -20.04 0.10
C GLY A 324 -26.36 -19.57 0.39
N TYR A 325 -26.16 -18.29 0.73
CA TYR A 325 -24.89 -17.82 1.25
C TYR A 325 -24.64 -18.43 2.65
N THR A 326 -23.68 -19.35 2.76
CA THR A 326 -23.44 -20.14 3.97
C THR A 326 -22.35 -19.54 4.86
N SER A 327 -21.16 -19.33 4.27
CA SER A 327 -19.94 -18.88 4.97
C SER A 327 -19.06 -18.04 4.05
N HIS A 328 -18.54 -16.92 4.56
CA HIS A 328 -17.59 -16.07 3.85
C HIS A 328 -16.36 -16.87 3.38
N GLU A 329 -15.78 -17.68 4.26
CA GLU A 329 -14.54 -18.45 4.00
C GLU A 329 -14.72 -19.45 2.86
N GLN A 330 -15.77 -20.27 2.91
CA GLN A 330 -16.07 -21.26 1.87
C GLN A 330 -16.30 -20.57 0.52
N VAL A 331 -17.08 -19.49 0.50
CA VAL A 331 -17.41 -18.79 -0.74
C VAL A 331 -16.17 -18.10 -1.34
N ARG A 332 -15.24 -17.57 -0.52
CA ARG A 332 -13.97 -16.98 -0.99
C ARG A 332 -13.10 -18.04 -1.67
N GLY A 333 -12.96 -19.22 -1.09
CA GLY A 333 -12.25 -20.34 -1.72
C GLY A 333 -12.92 -20.79 -3.03
N ASP A 334 -14.25 -20.78 -3.10
CA ASP A 334 -14.99 -21.07 -4.33
C ASP A 334 -14.77 -20.02 -5.42
N VAL A 335 -14.71 -18.73 -5.05
CA VAL A 335 -14.39 -17.63 -5.97
C VAL A 335 -13.01 -17.85 -6.57
N TYR A 336 -12.00 -18.13 -5.73
CA TYR A 336 -10.64 -18.39 -6.21
C TYR A 336 -10.60 -19.56 -7.20
N ARG A 337 -11.21 -20.69 -6.86
CA ARG A 337 -11.23 -21.88 -7.74
C ARG A 337 -11.90 -21.61 -9.09
N ARG A 338 -12.92 -20.74 -9.13
CA ARG A 338 -13.56 -20.34 -10.41
C ARG A 338 -12.65 -19.46 -11.27
N MET A 339 -11.85 -18.60 -10.65
CA MET A 339 -11.00 -17.66 -11.37
C MET A 339 -9.60 -18.18 -11.69
N GLU A 340 -9.08 -19.19 -10.97
CA GLU A 340 -7.70 -19.66 -11.07
C GLU A 340 -7.27 -20.04 -12.50
N GLY A 341 -8.10 -20.81 -13.21
CA GLY A 341 -7.81 -21.18 -14.59
C GLY A 341 -7.79 -19.96 -15.53
N THR A 342 -8.69 -19.00 -15.31
CA THR A 342 -8.77 -17.75 -16.07
C THR A 342 -7.59 -16.83 -15.75
N LEU A 343 -7.13 -16.79 -14.49
CA LEU A 343 -5.92 -16.07 -14.08
C LEU A 343 -4.69 -16.60 -14.81
N LYS A 344 -4.48 -17.91 -14.78
CA LYS A 344 -3.37 -18.59 -15.48
C LYS A 344 -3.40 -18.28 -16.98
N LYS A 345 -4.58 -18.32 -17.59
CA LYS A 345 -4.77 -17.98 -19.01
C LYS A 345 -4.49 -16.50 -19.31
N ALA A 346 -4.95 -15.58 -18.46
CA ALA A 346 -4.80 -14.15 -18.65
C ALA A 346 -3.34 -13.67 -18.48
N LEU A 347 -2.61 -14.30 -17.56
CA LEU A 347 -1.27 -13.86 -17.14
C LEU A 347 -0.13 -14.70 -17.74
N GLY A 348 -0.44 -15.90 -18.24
CA GLY A 348 0.52 -16.77 -18.93
C GLY A 348 1.78 -17.03 -18.10
N ALA A 349 2.93 -16.80 -18.74
CA ALA A 349 4.26 -17.02 -18.14
C ALA A 349 4.50 -16.22 -16.85
N LYS A 350 3.78 -15.13 -16.59
CA LYS A 350 3.92 -14.35 -15.35
C LYS A 350 3.49 -15.12 -14.10
N THR A 351 2.75 -16.23 -14.27
CA THR A 351 2.36 -17.13 -13.17
C THR A 351 3.42 -18.19 -12.87
N GLU A 352 4.43 -18.30 -13.71
CA GLU A 352 5.55 -19.23 -13.56
C GLU A 352 6.74 -18.48 -12.95
N ARG A 353 7.21 -18.95 -11.80
CA ARG A 353 8.38 -18.36 -11.16
C ARG A 353 9.63 -18.90 -11.83
N VAL A 354 10.53 -18.02 -12.24
CA VAL A 354 11.86 -18.42 -12.72
C VAL A 354 12.67 -18.95 -11.52
N GLU A 355 13.20 -20.16 -11.62
CA GLU A 355 14.08 -20.71 -10.59
C GLU A 355 15.43 -20.00 -10.61
N ILE A 356 15.78 -19.39 -9.48
CA ILE A 356 17.10 -18.79 -9.25
C ILE A 356 17.81 -19.56 -8.14
N ALA A 357 19.13 -19.69 -8.29
CA ALA A 357 19.94 -20.34 -7.27
C ALA A 357 19.75 -19.65 -5.90
N PRO A 358 19.48 -20.40 -4.82
CA PRO A 358 19.31 -19.81 -3.50
C PRO A 358 20.50 -18.94 -3.11
N ASN A 359 20.23 -17.78 -2.52
CA ASN A 359 21.24 -16.80 -2.12
C ASN A 359 22.11 -16.24 -3.27
N ALA A 360 21.68 -16.33 -4.53
CA ALA A 360 22.41 -15.80 -5.68
C ALA A 360 22.84 -14.34 -5.47
N LEU A 361 21.93 -13.49 -4.98
CA LEU A 361 22.24 -12.08 -4.71
C LEU A 361 23.37 -11.91 -3.67
N ARG A 362 23.35 -12.70 -2.59
CA ARG A 362 24.41 -12.68 -1.56
C ARG A 362 25.76 -13.14 -2.13
N LEU A 363 25.75 -14.15 -3.01
CA LEU A 363 26.95 -14.64 -3.68
C LEU A 363 27.53 -13.62 -4.67
N ILE A 364 26.67 -12.83 -5.31
CA ILE A 364 27.09 -11.78 -6.26
C ILE A 364 27.79 -10.65 -5.52
N VAL A 365 27.31 -10.25 -4.35
CA VAL A 365 27.94 -9.17 -3.58
C VAL A 365 29.21 -9.61 -2.82
N ARG A 366 29.37 -10.91 -2.50
CA ARG A 366 30.53 -11.43 -1.74
C ARG A 366 31.82 -11.66 -2.53
N GLY A 367 31.73 -11.83 -3.84
CA GLY A 367 32.89 -12.07 -4.72
C GLY A 367 33.08 -10.92 -5.67
#